data_AF-A0A930AKL2-F1
#
_entry.id   AF-A0A930AKL2-F1
#
_cell.length_a   1.000
_cell.length_b   1.000
_cell.length_c   1.000
_cell.angle_alpha   90.00
_cell.angle_beta   90.00
_cell.angle_gamma   90.00
#
_symmetry.space_group_name_H-M   'P 1'
#
loop_
_entity.id
_entity.type
_entity.pdbx_description
1 polymer ?
#
loop_
_entity_poly.entity_id
_entity_poly.type
_entity_poly.pdbx_seq_one_letter_code
_entity_poly.pdbx_strand_id
1 'polypeptide(L)'
;VYTVDEYDVPSYVKAIEGTSSTGFTVTNTITGKVDIPVTKVWVGPATDSVTVNLYADGVKVDTVQLTAANQWKHTFANLDKYENGREIVYTVDEVLIPGYKTKITGDAQTGFTITNSKETPKTADHVNPMAYASILAISLMAAIMTMIEKKKFAR
;
A
#
# COMPACT_ATOMS: atom_id res chain seq x y z
N VAL A 1 34.89 -34.05 8.03
CA VAL A 1 34.14 -32.85 7.60
C VAL A 1 32.88 -32.81 8.43
N TYR A 2 32.68 -31.75 9.22
CA TYR A 2 31.42 -31.54 9.93
C TYR A 2 30.49 -30.70 9.05
N THR A 3 29.19 -30.91 9.18
CA THR A 3 28.15 -30.12 8.49
C THR A 3 27.13 -29.67 9.52
N VAL A 4 26.51 -28.52 9.26
CA VAL A 4 25.38 -28.00 10.02
C VAL A 4 24.17 -28.02 9.11
N ASP A 5 23.01 -28.39 9.66
CA ASP A 5 21.72 -28.27 9.02
C ASP A 5 20.72 -27.70 10.03
N GLU A 6 19.65 -27.09 9.53
CA GLU A 6 18.58 -26.51 10.34
C GLU A 6 17.24 -27.00 9.80
N TYR A 7 16.30 -27.30 10.69
CA TYR A 7 14.96 -27.68 10.28
C TYR A 7 14.24 -26.53 9.59
N ASP A 8 13.49 -26.84 8.53
CA ASP A 8 12.73 -25.83 7.81
C ASP A 8 11.67 -25.20 8.71
N VAL A 9 11.67 -23.86 8.75
CA VAL A 9 10.67 -23.06 9.45
C VAL A 9 9.75 -22.43 8.42
N PRO A 10 8.41 -22.60 8.52
CA PRO A 10 7.48 -22.00 7.58
C PRO A 10 7.67 -20.49 7.44
N SER A 11 7.65 -20.00 6.21
CA SER A 11 7.88 -18.58 5.86
C SER A 11 9.31 -18.07 6.10
N TYR A 12 10.29 -18.95 6.37
CA TYR A 12 11.71 -18.59 6.41
C TYR A 12 12.50 -19.38 5.37
N VAL A 13 13.52 -18.74 4.80
CA VAL A 13 14.54 -19.38 3.98
C VAL A 13 15.84 -19.36 4.76
N LYS A 14 16.44 -20.56 4.94
CA LYS A 14 17.73 -20.73 5.60
C LYS A 14 18.89 -20.64 4.61
N ALA A 15 19.99 -20.05 5.05
CA ALA A 15 21.28 -20.09 4.37
C ALA A 15 22.36 -20.49 5.39
N ILE A 16 23.20 -21.45 5.02
CA ILE A 16 24.29 -21.95 5.88
C ILE A 16 25.61 -21.73 5.15
N GLU A 17 26.50 -20.99 5.77
CA GLU A 17 27.81 -20.66 5.21
C GLU A 17 28.93 -21.02 6.19
N GLY A 18 30.14 -21.16 5.67
CA GLY A 18 31.33 -21.46 6.46
C GLY A 18 31.73 -22.94 6.47
N THR A 19 32.66 -23.27 7.34
CA THR A 19 33.34 -24.57 7.40
C THR A 19 33.68 -24.92 8.85
N SER A 20 34.09 -26.16 9.09
CA SER A 20 34.57 -26.57 10.42
C SER A 20 35.80 -25.79 10.92
N SER A 21 36.58 -25.19 10.03
CA SER A 21 37.74 -24.35 10.40
C SER A 21 37.40 -22.88 10.61
N THR A 22 36.40 -22.35 9.91
CA THR A 22 36.01 -20.94 9.98
C THR A 22 34.79 -20.70 10.87
N GLY A 23 34.17 -21.78 11.37
CA GLY A 23 32.85 -21.74 11.97
C GLY A 23 31.75 -21.74 10.91
N PHE A 24 30.53 -22.05 11.36
CA PHE A 24 29.31 -22.01 10.54
C PHE A 24 28.46 -20.81 10.95
N THR A 25 27.87 -20.14 9.97
CA THR A 25 26.84 -19.12 10.18
C THR A 25 25.55 -19.60 9.56
N VAL A 26 24.47 -19.63 10.34
CA VAL A 26 23.12 -19.94 9.88
C VAL A 26 22.31 -18.65 9.85
N THR A 27 21.78 -18.29 8.69
CA THR A 27 20.98 -17.08 8.47
C THR A 27 19.57 -17.48 8.09
N ASN A 28 18.59 -16.99 8.85
CA ASN A 28 17.17 -17.17 8.57
C ASN A 28 16.56 -15.88 8.02
N THR A 29 16.02 -15.95 6.81
CA THR A 29 15.39 -14.80 6.14
C THR A 29 13.88 -14.99 6.09
N ILE A 30 13.12 -14.09 6.72
CA ILE A 30 11.65 -14.11 6.63
C ILE A 30 11.20 -13.78 5.20
N THR A 31 10.24 -14.55 4.72
CA THR A 31 9.63 -14.45 3.39
C THR A 31 8.12 -14.54 3.53
N GLY A 32 7.41 -14.21 2.47
CA GLY A 32 5.96 -14.32 2.45
C GLY A 32 5.39 -13.60 1.24
N LYS A 33 4.18 -13.98 0.85
CA LYS A 33 3.41 -13.33 -0.20
C LYS A 33 2.12 -12.78 0.35
N VAL A 34 1.61 -11.72 -0.25
CA VAL A 34 0.31 -11.13 0.06
C VAL A 34 -0.43 -10.78 -1.23
N ASP A 35 -1.74 -10.97 -1.19
CA ASP A 35 -2.66 -10.54 -2.23
C ASP A 35 -3.52 -9.40 -1.65
N ILE A 36 -3.56 -8.26 -2.33
CA ILE A 36 -4.24 -7.06 -1.85
C ILE A 36 -5.46 -6.79 -2.72
N PRO A 37 -6.68 -7.13 -2.24
CA PRO A 37 -7.90 -6.80 -2.95
C PRO A 37 -8.19 -5.30 -2.86
N VAL A 38 -8.68 -4.72 -3.95
CA VAL A 38 -9.13 -3.34 -4.04
C VAL A 38 -10.53 -3.32 -4.63
N THR A 39 -11.44 -2.62 -3.95
CA THR A 39 -12.82 -2.39 -4.40
C THR A 39 -13.10 -0.90 -4.50
N LYS A 40 -13.75 -0.50 -5.59
CA LYS A 40 -14.22 0.86 -5.83
C LYS A 40 -15.73 0.96 -5.61
N VAL A 41 -16.13 1.98 -4.86
CA VAL A 41 -17.52 2.33 -4.53
C VAL A 41 -17.80 3.76 -4.99
N TRP A 42 -19.01 3.98 -5.50
CA TRP A 42 -19.50 5.29 -5.94
C TRP A 42 -20.69 5.74 -5.09
N VAL A 43 -20.67 7.00 -4.68
CA VAL A 43 -21.80 7.72 -4.09
C VAL A 43 -22.17 8.84 -5.07
N GLY A 44 -23.19 8.59 -5.87
CA GLY A 44 -23.54 9.39 -7.05
C GLY A 44 -23.17 8.70 -8.36
N PRO A 45 -23.20 9.42 -9.50
CA PRO A 45 -22.87 8.84 -10.80
C PRO A 45 -21.44 8.31 -10.82
N ALA A 46 -21.23 7.12 -11.39
CA ALA A 46 -19.90 6.62 -11.68
C ALA A 46 -19.33 7.29 -12.94
N THR A 47 -18.00 7.44 -13.01
CA THR A 47 -17.31 7.70 -14.28
C THR A 47 -17.12 6.40 -15.06
N ASP A 48 -16.59 6.47 -16.28
CA ASP A 48 -16.31 5.28 -17.09
C ASP A 48 -15.17 4.44 -16.49
N SER A 49 -14.20 5.10 -15.86
CA SER A 49 -13.06 4.46 -15.22
C SER A 49 -12.42 5.31 -14.13
N VAL A 50 -11.63 4.66 -13.28
CA VAL A 50 -10.70 5.30 -12.34
C VAL A 50 -9.33 4.62 -12.41
N THR A 51 -8.26 5.37 -12.13
CA THR A 51 -6.90 4.82 -12.06
C THR A 51 -6.44 4.75 -10.61
N VAL A 52 -6.08 3.55 -10.17
CA VAL A 52 -5.58 3.27 -8.81
C VAL A 52 -4.11 2.91 -8.90
N ASN A 53 -3.30 3.47 -8.01
CA ASN A 53 -1.86 3.23 -7.91
C ASN A 53 -1.58 2.44 -6.62
N LEU A 54 -0.72 1.43 -6.71
CA LEU A 54 -0.19 0.71 -5.56
C LEU A 54 1.22 1.22 -5.24
N TYR A 55 1.50 1.42 -3.96
CA TYR A 55 2.81 1.80 -3.45
C TYR A 55 3.32 0.76 -2.46
N ALA A 56 4.60 0.41 -2.55
CA ALA A 56 5.35 -0.36 -1.57
C ALA A 56 6.33 0.60 -0.89
N ASP A 57 6.22 0.77 0.43
CA ASP A 57 7.06 1.68 1.22
C ASP A 57 7.14 3.10 0.63
N GLY A 58 6.03 3.59 0.07
CA GLY A 58 5.92 4.92 -0.52
C GLY A 58 6.43 5.04 -1.96
N VAL A 59 6.95 3.96 -2.56
CA VAL A 59 7.35 3.91 -3.98
C VAL A 59 6.24 3.27 -4.80
N LYS A 60 5.83 3.92 -5.89
CA LYS A 60 4.82 3.36 -6.80
C LYS A 60 5.37 2.11 -7.46
N VAL A 61 4.67 0.99 -7.30
CA VAL A 61 5.08 -0.31 -7.85
C VAL A 61 4.11 -0.85 -8.90
N ASP A 62 2.84 -0.44 -8.86
CA ASP A 62 1.84 -0.90 -9.84
C ASP A 62 0.72 0.12 -10.05
N THR A 63 -0.06 -0.07 -11.11
CA THR A 63 -1.23 0.74 -11.46
C THR A 63 -2.29 -0.10 -12.16
N VAL A 64 -3.56 0.16 -11.83
CA VAL A 64 -4.70 -0.53 -12.42
C VAL A 64 -5.81 0.44 -12.77
N GLN A 65 -6.52 0.15 -13.86
CA GLN A 65 -7.75 0.84 -14.21
C GLN A 65 -8.96 0.01 -13.75
N LEU A 66 -9.81 0.61 -12.91
CA LEU A 66 -11.08 0.01 -12.50
C LEU A 66 -12.21 0.57 -13.37
N THR A 67 -13.12 -0.29 -13.78
CA THR A 67 -14.24 0.02 -14.71
C THR A 67 -15.48 -0.77 -14.31
N ALA A 68 -16.63 -0.46 -14.91
CA ALA A 68 -17.82 -1.29 -14.74
C ALA A 68 -17.62 -2.75 -15.23
N ALA A 69 -16.79 -2.96 -16.25
CA ALA A 69 -16.55 -4.28 -16.83
C ALA A 69 -15.81 -5.23 -15.87
N ASN A 70 -14.89 -4.71 -15.05
CA ASN A 70 -14.23 -5.48 -13.99
C ASN A 70 -14.96 -5.36 -12.64
N GLN A 71 -16.24 -4.96 -12.67
CA GLN A 71 -17.08 -4.81 -11.49
C GLN A 71 -16.46 -3.91 -10.42
N TRP A 72 -15.64 -2.93 -10.83
CA TRP A 72 -14.95 -2.00 -9.95
C TRP A 72 -14.03 -2.71 -8.93
N LYS A 73 -13.46 -3.85 -9.30
CA LYS A 73 -12.63 -4.68 -8.42
C LYS A 73 -11.33 -5.09 -9.10
N HIS A 74 -10.29 -5.23 -8.29
CA HIS A 74 -9.00 -5.79 -8.68
C HIS A 74 -8.31 -6.43 -7.47
N THR A 75 -7.33 -7.29 -7.71
CA THR A 75 -6.44 -7.82 -6.67
C THR A 75 -5.01 -7.73 -7.18
N PHE A 76 -4.17 -6.98 -6.46
CA PHE A 76 -2.73 -7.02 -6.68
C PHE A 76 -2.19 -8.28 -6.01
N ALA A 77 -1.83 -9.29 -6.81
CA ALA A 77 -1.50 -10.61 -6.31
C ALA A 77 0.01 -10.88 -6.27
N ASN A 78 0.40 -11.86 -5.46
CA ASN A 78 1.76 -12.39 -5.36
C ASN A 78 2.84 -11.34 -5.01
N LEU A 79 2.45 -10.33 -4.22
CA LEU A 79 3.35 -9.29 -3.76
C LEU A 79 4.22 -9.79 -2.62
N ASP A 80 5.49 -9.39 -2.56
CA ASP A 80 6.35 -9.72 -1.43
C ASP A 80 5.82 -9.10 -0.15
N LYS A 81 5.73 -9.87 0.92
CA LYS A 81 5.31 -9.37 2.23
C LYS A 81 6.47 -8.74 3.01
N TYR A 82 7.69 -9.19 2.75
CA TYR A 82 8.89 -8.75 3.45
C TYR A 82 9.98 -8.37 2.45
N GLU A 83 10.72 -7.30 2.76
CA GLU A 83 11.93 -6.90 2.08
C GLU A 83 13.02 -6.65 3.13
N ASN A 84 14.19 -7.25 2.95
CA ASN A 84 15.34 -7.13 3.87
C ASN A 84 14.97 -7.39 5.35
N GLY A 85 14.10 -8.38 5.59
CA GLY A 85 13.65 -8.76 6.93
C GLY A 85 12.60 -7.84 7.57
N ARG A 86 12.13 -6.81 6.87
CA ARG A 86 11.08 -5.89 7.32
C ARG A 86 9.80 -6.09 6.51
N GLU A 87 8.64 -6.03 7.17
CA GLU A 87 7.36 -6.05 6.46
C GLU A 87 7.20 -4.80 5.58
N ILE A 88 6.77 -5.01 4.34
CA ILE A 88 6.55 -3.94 3.35
C ILE A 88 5.23 -3.26 3.66
N VAL A 89 5.23 -1.92 3.69
CA VAL A 89 4.01 -1.14 3.89
C VAL A 89 3.37 -0.85 2.54
N TYR A 90 2.30 -1.59 2.22
CA TYR A 90 1.52 -1.33 1.02
C TYR A 90 0.41 -0.30 1.25
N THR A 91 0.27 0.63 0.30
CA THR A 91 -0.80 1.63 0.28
C THR A 91 -1.35 1.81 -1.14
N VAL A 92 -2.57 2.32 -1.24
CA VAL A 92 -3.16 2.70 -2.52
C VAL A 92 -3.51 4.19 -2.56
N ASP A 93 -3.46 4.74 -3.77
CA ASP A 93 -3.93 6.09 -4.09
C ASP A 93 -4.77 6.06 -5.36
N GLU A 94 -5.64 7.04 -5.54
CA GLU A 94 -6.46 7.20 -6.74
C GLU A 94 -6.12 8.51 -7.44
N VAL A 95 -5.98 8.46 -8.78
CA VAL A 95 -5.83 9.67 -9.58
C VAL A 95 -7.07 10.55 -9.43
N LEU A 96 -6.84 11.82 -9.05
CA LEU A 96 -7.88 12.81 -8.79
C LEU A 96 -8.94 12.86 -9.90
N ILE A 97 -10.21 12.80 -9.50
CA ILE A 97 -11.35 12.97 -10.40
C ILE A 97 -12.04 14.30 -10.07
N PRO A 98 -12.04 15.29 -11.00
CA PRO A 98 -12.66 16.58 -10.76
C PRO A 98 -14.13 16.48 -10.31
N GLY A 99 -14.46 17.18 -9.23
CA GLY A 99 -15.81 17.22 -8.65
C GLY A 99 -16.21 15.97 -7.87
N TYR A 100 -15.26 15.11 -7.49
CA TYR A 100 -15.46 14.03 -6.55
C TYR A 100 -14.53 14.15 -5.36
N LYS A 101 -15.05 13.77 -4.19
CA LYS A 101 -14.27 13.56 -2.99
C LYS A 101 -13.94 12.09 -2.84
N THR A 102 -12.66 11.77 -2.70
CA THR A 102 -12.16 10.41 -2.49
C THR A 102 -11.96 10.10 -1.01
N LYS A 103 -12.35 8.91 -0.58
CA LYS A 103 -12.04 8.33 0.73
C LYS A 103 -11.51 6.91 0.55
N ILE A 104 -10.36 6.60 1.14
CA ILE A 104 -9.74 5.28 1.11
C ILE A 104 -9.75 4.71 2.53
N THR A 105 -10.18 3.46 2.67
CA THR A 105 -10.20 2.72 3.95
C THR A 105 -9.70 1.30 3.76
N GLY A 106 -9.30 0.65 4.86
CA GLY A 106 -8.73 -0.69 4.85
C GLY A 106 -7.20 -0.68 4.84
N ASP A 107 -6.61 -1.85 4.63
CA ASP A 107 -5.16 -2.07 4.69
C ASP A 107 -4.74 -3.24 3.78
N ALA A 108 -3.44 -3.53 3.72
CA ALA A 108 -2.91 -4.59 2.87
C ALA A 108 -3.34 -6.02 3.29
N GLN A 109 -3.76 -6.24 4.54
CA GLN A 109 -4.15 -7.56 5.04
C GLN A 109 -5.61 -7.87 4.72
N THR A 110 -6.46 -6.85 4.75
CA THR A 110 -7.92 -6.99 4.55
C THR A 110 -8.39 -6.46 3.19
N GLY A 111 -7.56 -5.69 2.51
CA GLY A 111 -7.86 -5.01 1.26
C GLY A 111 -8.26 -3.55 1.44
N PHE A 112 -8.27 -2.81 0.32
CA PHE A 112 -8.66 -1.41 0.27
C PHE A 112 -10.03 -1.21 -0.35
N THR A 113 -10.80 -0.29 0.24
CA THR A 113 -12.03 0.23 -0.36
C THR A 113 -11.84 1.72 -0.67
N ILE A 114 -12.04 2.08 -1.93
CA ILE A 114 -11.96 3.45 -2.43
C ILE A 114 -13.39 3.93 -2.69
N THR A 115 -13.83 5.00 -2.03
CA THR A 115 -15.17 5.58 -2.22
C THR A 115 -15.05 6.96 -2.85
N ASN A 116 -15.68 7.18 -3.99
CA ASN A 116 -15.87 8.52 -4.55
C ASN A 116 -17.29 9.01 -4.38
N SER A 117 -17.41 10.20 -3.79
CA SER A 117 -18.68 10.88 -3.62
C SER A 117 -18.73 12.12 -4.50
N LYS A 118 -19.77 12.26 -5.32
CA LYS A 118 -19.97 13.46 -6.13
C LYS A 118 -20.15 14.66 -5.20
N GLU A 119 -19.33 15.68 -5.35
CA GLU A 119 -19.53 16.92 -4.63
C GLU A 119 -20.73 17.65 -5.25
N THR A 120 -21.74 17.96 -4.43
CA THR A 120 -22.75 18.94 -4.82
C THR A 120 -22.16 20.33 -4.58
N PRO A 121 -22.30 21.28 -5.52
CA PRO A 121 -21.95 22.66 -5.22
C PRO A 121 -22.80 23.12 -4.04
N LYS A 122 -22.16 23.53 -2.94
CA LYS A 122 -22.87 24.31 -1.92
C LYS A 122 -23.31 25.61 -2.58
N THR A 123 -24.62 25.85 -2.63
CA THR A 123 -25.16 27.16 -3.00
C THR A 123 -24.52 28.22 -2.12
N ALA A 124 -23.91 29.21 -2.76
CA ALA A 124 -23.19 30.29 -2.11
C ALA A 124 -24.18 31.27 -1.47
N ASP A 125 -24.38 31.22 -0.15
CA ASP A 125 -24.59 32.45 0.59
C ASP A 125 -23.22 33.11 0.77
N HIS A 126 -23.06 34.22 0.05
CA HIS A 126 -21.90 35.11 0.03
C HIS A 126 -20.62 34.55 -0.63
N VAL A 127 -20.32 35.15 -1.79
CA VAL A 127 -19.11 34.94 -2.60
C VAL A 127 -17.83 35.01 -1.77
N ASN A 128 -17.12 33.88 -1.69
CA ASN A 128 -15.71 33.86 -1.32
C ASN A 128 -14.94 33.07 -2.39
N PRO A 129 -14.07 33.71 -3.20
CA PRO A 129 -13.42 33.08 -4.35
C PRO A 129 -12.41 31.96 -4.00
N MET A 130 -12.27 31.59 -2.73
CA MET A 130 -11.34 30.55 -2.24
C MET A 130 -11.96 29.14 -2.03
N ALA A 131 -13.17 28.86 -2.53
CA ALA A 131 -13.77 27.53 -2.41
C ALA A 131 -13.14 26.44 -3.34
N TYR A 132 -12.05 26.75 -4.05
CA TYR A 132 -11.26 25.79 -4.83
C TYR A 132 -9.99 25.31 -4.11
N ALA A 133 -9.94 25.41 -2.78
CA ALA A 133 -8.91 24.73 -2.00
C ALA A 133 -9.34 23.27 -1.77
N SER A 134 -9.20 22.46 -2.82
CA SER A 134 -9.11 21.00 -2.72
C SER A 134 -7.97 20.66 -1.75
N ILE A 135 -8.33 20.45 -0.48
CA ILE A 135 -7.39 20.06 0.56
C ILE A 135 -6.83 18.71 0.14
N LEU A 136 -5.57 18.78 -0.31
CA LEU A 136 -4.58 17.72 -0.33
C LEU A 136 -5.03 16.53 0.52
N ALA A 137 -5.44 15.44 -0.13
CA ALA A 137 -5.38 14.14 0.49
C ALA A 137 -3.89 13.78 0.66
N ILE A 138 -3.20 14.45 1.58
CA ILE A 138 -1.97 13.91 2.14
C ILE A 138 -2.44 12.61 2.79
N SER A 139 -2.16 11.52 2.09
CA SER A 139 -2.17 10.18 2.66
C SER A 139 -1.56 10.26 4.05
N LEU A 140 -2.38 10.07 5.08
CA LEU A 140 -1.97 10.14 6.50
C LEU A 140 -0.78 9.22 6.78
N MET A 141 -0.53 8.23 5.91
CA MET A 141 0.61 7.31 5.96
C MET A 141 1.96 7.97 5.67
N ALA A 142 2.04 8.95 4.76
CA ALA A 142 3.31 9.66 4.51
C ALA A 142 3.76 10.46 5.76
N ALA A 143 2.81 10.98 6.53
CA ALA A 143 3.08 11.65 7.81
C ALA A 143 3.53 10.66 8.91
N ILE A 144 3.02 9.42 8.92
CA ILE A 144 3.46 8.40 9.89
C ILE A 144 4.86 7.87 9.53
N MET A 145 5.16 7.64 8.25
CA MET A 145 6.48 7.18 7.79
C MET A 145 7.58 8.19 8.16
N THR A 146 7.34 9.49 7.93
CA THR A 146 8.27 10.57 8.31
C THR A 146 8.47 10.72 9.82
N MET A 147 7.48 10.37 10.64
CA MET A 147 7.61 10.36 12.10
C MET A 147 8.44 9.18 12.64
N ILE A 148 8.46 8.05 11.93
CA ILE A 148 9.23 6.86 12.34
C ILE A 148 10.73 7.05 12.06
N GLU A 149 11.11 7.71 10.97
CA GLU A 149 12.52 7.99 10.65
C GLU A 149 13.16 8.98 11.63
N LYS A 150 12.49 10.09 11.98
CA LYS A 150 13.04 11.07 12.93
C LYS A 150 13.33 10.50 14.32
N LYS A 151 12.60 9.46 14.73
CA LYS A 151 12.79 8.83 16.06
C LYS A 151 14.00 7.88 16.10
N LYS A 152 14.44 7.35 14.95
CA LYS A 152 15.64 6.49 14.85
C LYS A 152 16.96 7.26 14.77
N PHE A 153 16.94 8.51 14.30
CA PHE A 153 18.14 9.37 14.20
C PHE A 153 18.33 10.34 15.38
N ALA A 154 17.42 10.34 16.35
CA ALA A 154 17.46 11.24 17.52
C ALA A 154 18.14 10.64 18.75
N ARG A 155 19.02 9.64 18.60
CA ARG A 155 19.76 9.06 19.74
C ARG A 155 21.21 8.79 19.41
#